data_AF-A0AA39FJ46-F1
#
_entry.id   AF-A0AA39FJ46-F1
#
_cell.length_a   1.000
_cell.length_b   1.000
_cell.length_c   1.000
_cell.angle_alpha   90.00
_cell.angle_beta   90.00
_cell.angle_gamma   90.00
#
_symmetry.space_group_name_H-M   'P 1'
#
loop_
_entity.id
_entity.type
_entity.pdbx_description
1 polymer ?
#
loop_
_entity_poly.entity_id
_entity_poly.type
_entity_poly.pdbx_seq_one_letter_code
_entity_poly.pdbx_strand_id
1 'polypeptide(L)'
;MRLKTLQRIYPTIKYELKRLEQQNTTLTKNISAIIKRNKEISNDVTEVKNNIKNVYTRPSPEIIMSGLINDVLDIRQINIKNQNISESGSVQQKSSYIIKFKSEHVARHIIALKRRKGILTVRQFKLRRHKFPWVTTDFKEKLKHKNKLYKRAKRSGLSRDYNSYEQYRNDISSALKEAKSKFLMDKLNGINDPTTIWRVMSSMGLIKSQLASPFNFFSPQQLMDYYAAITNKSPSCEFKNLSSVLKYLRQDLEQLDFHKIDNIEVHQQILISVSNSHTTQNFSLF
;
A
#
# COMPACT_ATOMS: atom_id res chain seq x y z
N MET A 1 29.27 10.37 68.74
CA MET A 1 28.12 9.53 68.29
C MET A 1 28.20 9.07 66.82
N ARG A 2 28.78 9.86 65.89
CA ARG A 2 28.77 9.57 64.43
C ARG A 2 29.63 8.39 63.94
N LEU A 3 30.67 7.99 64.68
CA LEU A 3 31.54 6.85 64.28
C LEU A 3 30.85 5.49 64.38
N LYS A 4 30.03 5.29 65.42
CA LYS A 4 29.31 4.02 65.65
C LYS A 4 28.21 3.77 64.60
N THR A 5 27.58 4.84 64.09
CA THR A 5 26.57 4.72 63.01
C THR A 5 27.23 4.38 61.67
N LEU A 6 28.38 4.98 61.35
CA LEU A 6 29.14 4.64 60.14
C LEU A 6 29.64 3.19 60.15
N GLN A 7 30.13 2.70 61.29
CA GLN A 7 30.55 1.29 61.43
C GLN A 7 29.39 0.31 61.22
N ARG A 8 28.14 0.67 61.55
CA ARG A 8 26.96 -0.17 61.32
C ARG A 8 26.51 -0.21 59.86
N ILE A 9 26.66 0.89 59.12
CA ILE A 9 26.16 1.00 57.74
C ILE A 9 27.16 0.43 56.71
N TYR A 10 28.47 0.46 57.02
CA TYR A 10 29.54 0.02 56.11
C TYR A 10 29.34 -1.39 55.52
N PRO A 11 28.98 -2.44 56.29
CA PRO A 11 28.77 -3.78 55.75
C PRO A 11 27.62 -3.83 54.72
N THR A 12 26.54 -3.08 54.95
CA THR A 12 25.39 -3.00 54.04
C THR A 12 25.79 -2.36 52.71
N ILE A 13 26.52 -1.25 52.75
CA ILE A 13 27.04 -0.60 51.53
C ILE A 13 27.98 -1.54 50.78
N LYS A 14 28.89 -2.22 51.49
CA LYS A 14 29.83 -3.18 50.88
C LYS A 14 29.10 -4.35 50.21
N TYR A 15 28.01 -4.83 50.81
CA TYR A 15 27.17 -5.88 50.22
C TYR A 15 26.45 -5.40 48.95
N GLU A 16 25.82 -4.22 49.00
CA GLU A 16 25.12 -3.66 47.83
C GLU A 16 26.08 -3.36 46.67
N LEU A 17 27.29 -2.86 46.95
CA LEU A 17 28.32 -2.68 45.93
C LEU A 17 28.68 -4.01 45.24
N LYS A 18 28.92 -5.08 46.01
CA LYS A 18 29.22 -6.41 45.46
C LYS A 18 28.06 -6.97 44.64
N ARG A 19 26.81 -6.73 45.07
CA ARG A 19 25.61 -7.13 44.33
C ARG A 19 25.49 -6.37 43.00
N LEU A 20 25.71 -5.06 43.00
CA LEU A 20 25.70 -4.22 41.79
C LEU A 20 26.82 -4.63 40.82
N GLU A 21 28.02 -4.95 41.32
CA GLU A 21 29.11 -5.50 40.49
C GLU A 21 28.68 -6.80 39.79
N GLN A 22 28.08 -7.75 40.52
CA GLN A 22 27.57 -8.99 39.93
C GLN A 22 26.49 -8.74 38.87
N GLN A 23 25.56 -7.81 39.13
CA GLN A 23 24.55 -7.41 38.15
C GLN A 23 25.18 -6.82 36.89
N ASN A 24 26.18 -5.93 37.03
CA ASN A 24 26.90 -5.33 35.91
C ASN A 24 27.67 -6.36 35.09
N THR A 25 28.27 -7.37 35.72
CA THR A 25 28.92 -8.47 34.98
C THR A 25 27.91 -9.31 34.18
N THR A 26 26.71 -9.53 34.73
CA THR A 26 25.63 -10.27 34.07
C THR A 26 25.07 -9.48 32.89
N LEU A 27 24.83 -8.18 33.07
CA LEU A 27 24.37 -7.29 32.00
C LEU A 27 25.38 -7.21 30.85
N THR A 28 26.67 -7.09 31.16
CA THR A 28 27.74 -7.07 30.15
C THR A 28 27.77 -8.37 29.32
N LYS A 29 27.57 -9.54 29.95
CA LYS A 29 27.44 -10.83 29.26
C LYS A 29 26.21 -10.90 28.35
N ASN A 30 25.08 -10.37 28.80
CA ASN A 30 23.86 -10.35 27.99
C ASN A 30 24.00 -9.42 26.78
N ILE A 31 24.59 -8.24 26.95
CA ILE A 31 24.86 -7.29 25.87
C ILE A 31 25.78 -7.91 24.81
N SER A 32 26.86 -8.58 25.22
CA SER A 32 27.77 -9.22 24.26
C SER A 32 27.10 -10.38 23.49
N ALA A 33 26.22 -11.15 24.13
CA ALA A 33 25.41 -12.17 23.46
C ALA A 33 24.43 -11.58 22.44
N ILE A 34 23.77 -10.46 22.76
CA ILE A 34 22.87 -9.74 21.84
C ILE A 34 23.64 -9.21 20.63
N ILE A 35 24.81 -8.61 20.84
CA ILE A 35 25.67 -8.10 19.75
C ILE A 35 26.06 -9.24 18.81
N LYS A 36 26.45 -10.40 19.35
CA LYS A 36 26.77 -11.58 18.56
C LYS A 36 25.58 -12.04 17.70
N ARG A 37 24.39 -12.14 18.29
CA ARG A 37 23.16 -12.56 17.58
C ARG A 37 22.76 -11.57 16.48
N ASN A 38 22.89 -10.27 16.73
CA ASN A 38 22.61 -9.26 15.71
C ASN A 38 23.58 -9.35 14.52
N LYS A 39 24.84 -9.71 14.76
CA LYS A 39 25.82 -9.95 13.70
C LYS A 39 25.44 -11.18 12.85
N GLU A 40 24.97 -12.25 13.48
CA GLU A 40 24.47 -13.45 12.77
C GLU A 40 23.26 -13.11 11.90
N ILE A 41 22.25 -12.42 12.45
CA ILE A 41 21.07 -11.97 11.69
C ILE A 41 21.47 -11.07 10.51
N SER A 42 22.43 -10.16 10.72
CA SER A 42 22.94 -9.30 9.64
C SER A 42 23.54 -10.12 8.49
N ASN A 43 24.28 -11.18 8.80
CA ASN A 43 24.85 -12.07 7.79
C ASN A 43 23.75 -12.82 7.03
N ASP A 44 22.76 -13.38 7.72
CA ASP A 44 21.63 -14.08 7.10
C ASP A 44 20.85 -13.16 6.15
N VAL A 45 20.62 -11.91 6.56
CA VAL A 45 19.97 -10.90 5.71
C VAL A 45 20.78 -10.62 4.45
N THR A 46 22.12 -10.54 4.56
CA THR A 46 22.98 -10.35 3.37
C THR A 46 22.96 -11.56 2.45
N GLU A 47 22.92 -12.78 3.00
CA GLU A 47 22.79 -14.00 2.21
C GLU A 47 21.46 -14.06 1.46
N VAL A 48 20.34 -13.78 2.14
CA VAL A 48 19.01 -13.70 1.52
C VAL A 48 18.97 -12.65 0.42
N LYS A 49 19.55 -11.46 0.65
CA LYS A 49 19.67 -10.41 -0.39
C LYS A 49 20.45 -10.89 -1.60
N ASN A 50 21.55 -11.61 -1.41
CA ASN A 50 22.34 -12.19 -2.49
C ASN A 50 21.57 -13.28 -3.24
N ASN A 51 20.85 -14.16 -2.53
CA ASN A 51 20.00 -15.19 -3.12
C ASN A 51 18.87 -14.58 -3.95
N ILE A 52 18.20 -13.55 -3.42
CA ILE A 52 17.19 -12.77 -4.14
C ILE A 52 17.80 -12.16 -5.41
N LYS A 53 18.95 -11.48 -5.29
CA LYS A 53 19.63 -10.88 -6.44
C LYS A 53 19.94 -11.93 -7.51
N ASN A 54 20.41 -13.12 -7.11
CA ASN A 54 20.70 -14.24 -8.01
C ASN A 54 19.46 -14.84 -8.67
N VAL A 55 18.31 -14.86 -7.98
CA VAL A 55 17.03 -15.29 -8.55
C VAL A 55 16.54 -14.29 -9.60
N TYR A 56 16.71 -12.98 -9.36
CA TYR A 56 16.27 -11.93 -10.29
C TYR A 56 17.25 -11.65 -11.43
N THR A 57 18.54 -11.99 -11.30
CA THR A 57 19.53 -11.86 -12.38
C THR A 57 19.59 -13.09 -13.30
N ARG A 58 19.02 -14.23 -12.90
CA ARG A 58 18.79 -15.35 -13.83
C ARG A 58 17.52 -15.06 -14.64
N PRO A 59 17.60 -14.88 -15.97
CA PRO A 59 16.40 -14.84 -16.81
C PRO A 59 15.81 -16.25 -16.89
N SER A 60 15.08 -16.69 -15.87
CA SER A 60 14.44 -17.99 -15.85
C SER A 60 12.99 -17.91 -16.34
N PRO A 61 12.51 -18.86 -17.16
CA PRO A 61 11.33 -18.65 -18.00
C PRO A 61 10.00 -19.19 -17.43
N GLU A 62 9.96 -19.61 -16.17
CA GLU A 62 8.90 -20.52 -15.68
C GLU A 62 8.36 -20.27 -14.26
N ILE A 63 8.42 -19.03 -13.73
CA ILE A 63 7.71 -18.73 -12.46
C ILE A 63 6.24 -18.42 -12.76
N ILE A 64 5.47 -19.48 -12.96
CA ILE A 64 4.01 -19.53 -12.86
C ILE A 64 3.75 -20.75 -11.98
N MET A 65 3.15 -20.59 -10.79
CA MET A 65 2.21 -21.55 -10.15
C MET A 65 2.13 -21.54 -8.61
N SER A 66 2.88 -20.76 -7.81
CA SER A 66 2.76 -20.88 -6.33
C SER A 66 2.08 -19.72 -5.57
N GLY A 67 1.52 -18.70 -6.24
CA GLY A 67 0.72 -17.62 -5.62
C GLY A 67 -0.81 -17.87 -5.56
N LEU A 68 -1.23 -19.14 -5.71
CA LEU A 68 -2.46 -19.56 -6.39
C LEU A 68 -3.85 -19.23 -5.80
N ILE A 69 -4.00 -18.46 -4.72
CA ILE A 69 -5.36 -18.15 -4.20
C ILE A 69 -5.66 -16.65 -4.19
N ASN A 70 -4.74 -15.81 -3.70
CA ASN A 70 -4.91 -14.35 -3.76
C ASN A 70 -4.50 -13.74 -5.11
N ASP A 71 -3.71 -14.46 -5.93
CA ASP A 71 -3.33 -14.03 -7.27
C ASP A 71 -4.25 -14.51 -8.40
N VAL A 72 -5.33 -15.22 -8.08
CA VAL A 72 -6.23 -15.75 -9.10
C VAL A 72 -7.52 -14.91 -9.23
N LEU A 73 -7.94 -14.28 -8.14
CA LEU A 73 -9.16 -13.50 -8.06
C LEU A 73 -8.82 -12.03 -7.72
N ASP A 74 -8.88 -11.15 -8.73
CA ASP A 74 -8.94 -9.70 -8.46
C ASP A 74 -10.44 -9.37 -8.33
N ILE A 75 -11.02 -9.56 -7.14
CA ILE A 75 -12.41 -9.19 -6.87
C ILE A 75 -12.48 -7.66 -6.77
N ARG A 76 -12.39 -6.99 -7.91
CA ARG A 76 -12.51 -5.53 -8.01
C ARG A 76 -13.93 -5.17 -8.42
N GLN A 77 -14.68 -4.76 -7.39
CA GLN A 77 -16.01 -4.16 -7.34
C GLN A 77 -17.19 -5.12 -7.45
N ILE A 78 -17.92 -5.21 -6.34
CA ILE A 78 -19.30 -5.68 -6.28
C ILE A 78 -20.16 -4.44 -6.58
N ASN A 79 -20.78 -4.39 -7.76
CA ASN A 79 -21.82 -3.39 -8.02
C ASN A 79 -23.17 -4.09 -7.84
N ILE A 80 -23.76 -3.95 -6.66
CA ILE A 80 -25.08 -4.51 -6.34
C ILE A 80 -26.10 -3.58 -7.01
N LYS A 81 -26.63 -3.97 -8.17
CA LYS A 81 -27.83 -3.33 -8.70
C LYS A 81 -29.04 -3.91 -7.98
N ASN A 82 -29.53 -3.22 -6.96
CA ASN A 82 -30.86 -3.47 -6.41
C ASN A 82 -31.88 -2.97 -7.44
N GLN A 83 -32.63 -3.88 -8.07
CA GLN A 83 -33.80 -3.49 -8.84
C GLN A 83 -34.98 -3.34 -7.88
N ASN A 84 -35.69 -2.21 -8.01
CA ASN A 84 -36.79 -1.83 -7.14
C ASN A 84 -38.01 -2.77 -7.25
N ILE A 85 -38.72 -2.76 -6.13
CA ILE A 85 -39.86 -3.56 -5.70
C ILE A 85 -41.10 -3.27 -6.57
N SER A 86 -41.81 -4.32 -7.00
CA SER A 86 -43.21 -4.25 -7.43
C SER A 86 -44.10 -4.72 -6.27
N GLU A 87 -45.18 -3.99 -6.01
CA GLU A 87 -45.99 -4.01 -4.77
C GLU A 87 -46.80 -5.30 -4.50
N SER A 88 -46.72 -6.34 -5.33
CA SER A 88 -47.52 -7.55 -5.15
C SER A 88 -46.66 -8.77 -4.82
N GLY A 89 -46.37 -8.93 -3.52
CA GLY A 89 -46.18 -10.22 -2.83
C GLY A 89 -45.21 -11.24 -3.42
N SER A 90 -44.04 -11.38 -2.78
CA SER A 90 -42.95 -12.35 -2.99
C SER A 90 -41.79 -11.89 -3.91
N VAL A 91 -40.96 -11.00 -3.37
CA VAL A 91 -39.73 -10.51 -4.01
C VAL A 91 -38.60 -11.54 -3.86
N GLN A 92 -38.34 -12.34 -4.89
CA GLN A 92 -37.04 -13.02 -5.01
C GLN A 92 -35.99 -12.01 -5.50
N GLN A 93 -35.19 -11.48 -4.58
CA GLN A 93 -34.03 -10.65 -4.94
C GLN A 93 -33.03 -11.48 -5.75
N LYS A 94 -32.94 -11.22 -7.06
CA LYS A 94 -31.86 -11.76 -7.89
C LYS A 94 -30.63 -10.86 -7.78
N SER A 95 -29.70 -11.24 -6.92
CA SER A 95 -28.38 -10.62 -6.87
C SER A 95 -27.54 -11.08 -8.08
N SER A 96 -27.08 -10.13 -8.89
CA SER A 96 -26.13 -10.39 -9.97
C SER A 96 -24.72 -10.00 -9.54
N TYR A 97 -23.76 -10.93 -9.67
CA TYR A 97 -22.35 -10.69 -9.34
C TYR A 97 -21.49 -10.66 -10.60
N ILE A 98 -20.58 -9.68 -10.69
CA ILE A 98 -19.55 -9.63 -11.75
C ILE A 98 -18.24 -10.12 -11.13
N ILE A 99 -17.80 -11.31 -11.54
CA ILE A 99 -16.52 -11.88 -11.11
C ILE A 99 -15.48 -11.63 -12.21
N LYS A 100 -14.43 -10.86 -11.89
CA LYS A 100 -13.29 -10.65 -12.79
C LYS A 100 -12.19 -11.65 -12.47
N PHE A 101 -11.75 -12.40 -13.48
CA PHE A 101 -10.64 -13.35 -13.36
C PHE A 101 -9.36 -12.72 -13.93
N LYS A 102 -8.24 -12.91 -13.24
CA LYS A 102 -6.92 -12.45 -13.73
C LYS A 102 -6.46 -13.21 -14.97
N SER A 103 -6.88 -14.47 -15.10
CA SER A 103 -6.52 -15.36 -16.22
C SER A 103 -7.77 -15.84 -16.95
N GLU A 104 -7.72 -15.77 -18.28
CA GLU A 104 -8.76 -16.32 -19.15
C GLU A 104 -8.89 -17.84 -18.98
N HIS A 105 -7.78 -18.55 -18.74
CA HIS A 105 -7.81 -19.99 -18.56
C HIS A 105 -8.57 -20.39 -17.29
N VAL A 106 -8.35 -19.66 -16.19
CA VAL A 106 -9.07 -19.85 -14.93
C VAL A 106 -10.56 -19.58 -15.11
N ALA A 107 -10.91 -18.48 -15.78
CA ALA A 107 -12.30 -18.16 -16.08
C ALA A 107 -12.98 -19.31 -16.85
N ARG A 108 -12.31 -19.81 -17.91
CA ARG A 108 -12.81 -20.94 -18.71
C ARG A 108 -12.99 -22.20 -17.86
N HIS A 109 -12.02 -22.52 -17.00
CA HIS A 109 -12.08 -23.72 -16.15
C HIS A 109 -13.23 -23.65 -15.14
N ILE A 110 -13.39 -22.52 -14.44
CA ILE A 110 -14.48 -22.32 -13.47
C ILE A 110 -15.85 -22.35 -14.17
N ILE A 111 -15.97 -21.71 -15.33
CA ILE A 111 -17.19 -21.76 -16.14
C ILE A 111 -17.50 -23.21 -16.56
N ALA A 112 -16.51 -23.97 -16.99
CA ALA A 112 -16.68 -25.38 -17.36
C ALA A 112 -17.14 -26.23 -16.16
N LEU A 113 -16.53 -26.05 -14.98
CA LEU A 113 -16.94 -26.75 -13.76
C LEU A 113 -18.38 -26.40 -13.34
N LYS A 114 -18.77 -25.12 -13.43
CA LYS A 114 -20.12 -24.68 -13.07
C LYS A 114 -21.17 -25.17 -14.07
N ARG A 115 -20.85 -25.25 -15.36
CA ARG A 115 -21.72 -25.83 -16.40
C ARG A 115 -21.98 -27.31 -16.16
N ARG A 116 -20.95 -28.10 -15.82
CA ARG A 116 -21.10 -29.53 -15.50
C ARG A 116 -22.06 -29.79 -14.33
N LYS A 117 -22.13 -28.87 -13.36
CA LYS A 117 -23.03 -28.99 -12.21
C LYS A 117 -24.46 -28.45 -12.47
N GLY A 118 -24.74 -27.87 -13.64
CA GLY A 118 -26.06 -27.30 -13.95
C GLY A 118 -26.42 -26.02 -13.18
N ILE A 119 -25.48 -25.42 -12.44
CA ILE A 119 -25.78 -24.40 -11.43
C ILE A 119 -25.94 -22.99 -12.03
N LEU A 120 -25.44 -22.69 -13.24
CA LEU A 120 -25.39 -21.31 -13.75
C LEU A 120 -25.62 -21.16 -15.25
N THR A 121 -26.50 -20.22 -15.60
CA THR A 121 -26.56 -19.60 -16.93
C THR A 121 -25.49 -18.51 -17.04
N VAL A 122 -24.27 -18.90 -17.44
CA VAL A 122 -23.16 -17.95 -17.59
C VAL A 122 -23.31 -17.16 -18.90
N ARG A 123 -23.64 -15.87 -18.80
CA ARG A 123 -23.51 -14.92 -19.91
C ARG A 123 -22.06 -14.44 -20.02
N GLN A 124 -21.40 -14.73 -21.14
CA GLN A 124 -20.05 -14.24 -21.40
C GLN A 124 -20.11 -12.82 -21.96
N PHE A 125 -19.52 -11.86 -21.25
CA PHE A 125 -19.28 -10.53 -21.77
C PHE A 125 -17.82 -10.43 -22.22
N LYS A 126 -17.61 -10.29 -23.54
CA LYS A 126 -16.29 -9.89 -24.04
C LYS A 126 -16.12 -8.41 -23.73
N LEU A 127 -15.27 -8.09 -22.74
CA LEU A 127 -14.91 -6.71 -22.47
C LEU A 127 -14.24 -6.15 -23.73
N ARG A 128 -14.89 -5.21 -24.42
CA ARG A 128 -14.26 -4.46 -25.51
C ARG A 128 -13.12 -3.66 -24.88
N ARG A 129 -11.88 -4.16 -25.03
CA ARG A 129 -10.70 -3.42 -24.60
C ARG A 129 -10.72 -2.07 -25.33
N HIS A 130 -10.59 -0.99 -24.58
CA HIS A 130 -10.47 0.33 -25.17
C HIS A 130 -9.26 0.31 -26.11
N LYS A 131 -9.48 0.68 -27.37
CA LYS A 131 -8.39 0.77 -28.34
C LYS A 131 -7.56 1.97 -27.93
N PHE A 132 -6.29 1.74 -27.58
CA PHE A 132 -5.36 2.85 -27.33
C PHE A 132 -5.11 3.57 -28.65
N PRO A 133 -5.58 4.83 -28.81
CA PRO A 133 -5.54 5.51 -30.10
C PRO A 133 -4.11 5.83 -30.55
N TRP A 134 -3.17 5.98 -29.62
CA TRP A 134 -1.75 6.18 -29.91
C TRP A 134 -1.01 4.89 -30.33
N VAL A 135 -1.68 3.73 -30.38
CA VAL A 135 -1.07 2.47 -30.85
C VAL A 135 -1.45 2.21 -32.30
N THR A 136 -0.61 2.69 -33.21
CA THR A 136 -0.77 2.50 -34.66
C THR A 136 -0.52 1.05 -35.09
N THR A 137 -0.87 0.72 -36.34
CA THR A 137 -0.54 -0.57 -36.97
C THR A 137 0.95 -0.84 -36.94
N ASP A 138 1.75 0.16 -37.27
CA ASP A 138 3.21 0.08 -37.32
C ASP A 138 3.79 -0.22 -35.94
N PHE A 139 3.20 0.37 -34.89
CA PHE A 139 3.60 0.09 -33.52
C PHE A 139 3.31 -1.37 -33.13
N LYS A 140 2.22 -1.96 -33.63
CA LYS A 140 1.93 -3.40 -33.43
C LYS A 140 2.94 -4.28 -34.15
N GLU A 141 3.41 -3.87 -35.32
CA GLU A 141 4.46 -4.58 -36.05
C GLU A 141 5.80 -4.53 -35.32
N LYS A 142 6.18 -3.35 -34.79
CA LYS A 142 7.35 -3.21 -33.89
C LYS A 142 7.22 -4.13 -32.67
N LEU A 143 6.05 -4.19 -32.03
CA LEU A 143 5.81 -5.12 -30.91
C LEU A 143 5.94 -6.59 -31.32
N LYS A 144 5.44 -6.98 -32.51
CA LYS A 144 5.63 -8.33 -33.05
C LYS A 144 7.12 -8.62 -33.27
N HIS A 145 7.87 -7.67 -33.83
CA HIS A 145 9.32 -7.81 -34.05
C HIS A 145 10.07 -7.98 -32.73
N LYS A 146 9.77 -7.16 -31.72
CA LYS A 146 10.32 -7.29 -30.37
C LYS A 146 10.10 -8.69 -29.80
N ASN A 147 8.89 -9.23 -29.95
CA ASN A 147 8.57 -10.58 -29.47
C ASN A 147 9.33 -11.67 -30.26
N LYS A 148 9.61 -11.46 -31.55
CA LYS A 148 10.48 -12.35 -32.33
C LYS A 148 11.92 -12.31 -31.82
N LEU A 149 12.48 -11.12 -31.57
CA LEU A 149 13.83 -10.96 -31.00
C LEU A 149 13.94 -11.62 -29.63
N TYR A 150 12.96 -11.41 -28.75
CA TYR A 150 12.93 -12.07 -27.44
C TYR A 150 12.91 -13.60 -27.55
N LYS A 151 12.06 -14.14 -28.43
CA LYS A 151 12.03 -15.60 -28.70
C LYS A 151 13.36 -16.10 -29.25
N ARG A 152 14.03 -15.34 -30.10
CA ARG A 152 15.35 -15.68 -30.64
C ARG A 152 16.39 -15.70 -29.51
N ALA A 153 16.51 -14.63 -28.74
CA ALA A 153 17.44 -14.53 -27.60
C ALA A 153 17.23 -15.64 -26.57
N LYS A 154 15.96 -15.97 -26.28
CA LYS A 154 15.63 -17.07 -25.36
C LYS A 154 16.07 -18.44 -25.91
N ARG A 155 15.96 -18.68 -27.22
CA ARG A 155 16.38 -19.95 -27.83
C ARG A 155 17.90 -20.07 -27.95
N SER A 156 18.57 -18.99 -28.33
CA SER A 156 20.03 -19.02 -28.55
C SER A 156 20.81 -18.98 -27.25
N GLY A 157 20.29 -18.29 -26.21
CA GLY A 157 21.02 -18.07 -24.96
C GLY A 157 22.24 -17.15 -25.08
N LEU A 158 22.48 -16.58 -26.27
CA LEU A 158 23.67 -15.77 -26.54
C LEU A 158 23.48 -14.32 -26.07
N SER A 159 24.50 -13.77 -25.42
CA SER A 159 24.51 -12.39 -24.93
C SER A 159 24.20 -11.36 -26.04
N ARG A 160 24.75 -11.57 -27.24
CA ARG A 160 24.50 -10.70 -28.41
C ARG A 160 23.02 -10.57 -28.77
N ASP A 161 22.26 -11.66 -28.70
CA ASP A 161 20.83 -11.63 -29.02
C ASP A 161 20.02 -10.93 -27.94
N TYR A 162 20.41 -11.09 -26.67
CA TYR A 162 19.82 -10.35 -25.55
C TYR A 162 20.07 -8.85 -25.69
N ASN A 163 21.31 -8.44 -26.00
CA ASN A 163 21.65 -7.03 -26.23
C ASN A 163 20.82 -6.43 -27.38
N SER A 164 20.65 -7.18 -28.47
CA SER A 164 19.81 -6.76 -29.61
C SER A 164 18.34 -6.59 -29.21
N TYR A 165 17.82 -7.50 -28.39
CA TYR A 165 16.47 -7.40 -27.85
C TYR A 165 16.31 -6.21 -26.89
N GLU A 166 17.28 -5.97 -26.02
CA GLU A 166 17.24 -4.90 -25.02
C GLU A 166 17.26 -3.52 -25.68
N GLN A 167 18.16 -3.30 -26.64
CA GLN A 167 18.20 -2.08 -27.45
C GLN A 167 16.83 -1.83 -28.09
N TYR A 168 16.28 -2.81 -28.81
CA TYR A 168 14.99 -2.68 -29.48
C TYR A 168 13.81 -2.47 -28.51
N ARG A 169 13.88 -3.04 -27.30
CA ARG A 169 12.88 -2.83 -26.24
C ARG A 169 12.92 -1.38 -25.74
N ASN A 170 14.10 -0.81 -25.55
CA ASN A 170 14.28 0.58 -25.15
C ASN A 170 13.80 1.52 -26.26
N ASP A 171 14.19 1.21 -27.51
CA ASP A 171 13.57 1.56 -28.79
C ASP A 171 12.08 1.90 -28.72
N ILE A 172 11.33 0.80 -28.56
CA ILE A 172 9.87 0.80 -28.50
C ILE A 172 9.34 1.56 -27.30
N SER A 173 10.03 1.49 -26.16
CA SER A 173 9.56 2.15 -24.94
C SER A 173 9.64 3.66 -25.07
N SER A 174 10.72 4.18 -25.65
CA SER A 174 10.87 5.60 -25.98
C SER A 174 9.83 6.05 -27.02
N ALA A 175 9.69 5.30 -28.13
CA ALA A 175 8.69 5.59 -29.15
C ALA A 175 7.25 5.57 -28.62
N LEU A 176 6.94 4.69 -27.65
CA LEU A 176 5.61 4.65 -27.02
C LEU A 176 5.34 5.88 -26.17
N LYS A 177 6.34 6.32 -25.39
CA LYS A 177 6.23 7.53 -24.57
C LYS A 177 6.02 8.75 -25.45
N GLU A 178 6.78 8.86 -26.54
CA GLU A 178 6.67 9.93 -27.52
C GLU A 178 5.29 9.93 -28.20
N ALA A 179 4.85 8.79 -28.74
CA ALA A 179 3.54 8.68 -29.37
C ALA A 179 2.39 9.02 -28.41
N LYS A 180 2.50 8.59 -27.15
CA LYS A 180 1.54 8.94 -26.10
C LYS A 180 1.57 10.44 -25.82
N SER A 181 2.76 11.03 -25.64
CA SER A 181 2.92 12.46 -25.38
C SER A 181 2.32 13.29 -26.53
N LYS A 182 2.70 12.98 -27.77
CA LYS A 182 2.17 13.64 -28.97
C LYS A 182 0.65 13.57 -29.04
N PHE A 183 0.07 12.38 -28.86
CA PHE A 183 -1.38 12.22 -28.84
C PHE A 183 -2.07 13.07 -27.75
N LEU A 184 -1.47 13.16 -26.57
CA LEU A 184 -1.99 14.00 -25.48
C LEU A 184 -1.89 15.48 -25.81
N MET A 185 -0.75 15.93 -26.33
CA MET A 185 -0.57 17.31 -26.76
C MET A 185 -1.57 17.66 -27.86
N ASP A 186 -1.71 16.84 -28.89
CA ASP A 186 -2.68 17.04 -29.98
C ASP A 186 -4.12 17.12 -29.47
N LYS A 187 -4.45 16.40 -28.40
CA LYS A 187 -5.79 16.41 -27.79
C LYS A 187 -6.04 17.58 -26.84
N LEU A 188 -4.99 18.12 -26.23
CA LEU A 188 -5.08 19.25 -25.31
C LEU A 188 -4.84 20.59 -26.01
N ASN A 189 -4.19 20.58 -27.17
CA ASN A 189 -3.97 21.76 -28.00
C ASN A 189 -5.30 22.41 -28.36
N GLY A 190 -5.45 23.69 -28.04
CA GLY A 190 -6.65 24.48 -28.30
C GLY A 190 -7.71 24.44 -27.19
N ILE A 191 -7.50 23.67 -26.12
CA ILE A 191 -8.40 23.65 -24.96
C ILE A 191 -7.85 24.60 -23.89
N ASN A 192 -8.52 25.73 -23.68
CA ASN A 192 -8.14 26.71 -22.65
C ASN A 192 -8.90 26.56 -21.33
N ASP A 193 -10.07 25.89 -21.35
CA ASP A 193 -10.87 25.70 -20.14
C ASP A 193 -10.31 24.54 -19.29
N PRO A 194 -9.92 24.78 -18.02
CA PRO A 194 -9.45 23.73 -17.13
C PRO A 194 -10.44 22.57 -16.98
N THR A 195 -11.74 22.85 -16.96
CA THR A 195 -12.78 21.83 -16.73
C THR A 195 -12.79 20.79 -17.86
N THR A 196 -12.69 21.25 -19.10
CA THR A 196 -12.61 20.40 -20.28
C THR A 196 -11.28 19.63 -20.35
N ILE A 197 -10.14 20.23 -19.96
CA ILE A 197 -8.86 19.53 -19.82
C ILE A 197 -9.01 18.33 -18.86
N TRP A 198 -9.56 18.56 -17.67
CA TRP A 198 -9.77 17.51 -16.66
C TRP A 198 -10.68 16.39 -17.17
N ARG A 199 -11.73 16.75 -17.92
CA ARG A 199 -12.65 15.79 -18.54
C ARG A 199 -11.94 14.95 -19.61
N VAL A 200 -11.13 15.56 -20.47
CA VAL A 200 -10.34 14.86 -21.50
C VAL A 200 -9.34 13.91 -20.86
N MET A 201 -8.56 14.38 -19.87
CA MET A 201 -7.60 13.54 -19.14
C MET A 201 -8.28 12.37 -18.41
N SER A 202 -9.47 12.59 -17.84
CA SER A 202 -10.28 11.54 -17.20
C SER A 202 -10.79 10.52 -18.22
N SER A 203 -11.26 10.97 -19.39
CA SER A 203 -11.73 10.09 -20.47
C SER A 203 -10.64 9.16 -21.01
N MET A 204 -9.39 9.60 -20.93
CA MET A 204 -8.21 8.80 -21.32
C MET A 204 -7.71 7.87 -20.21
N GLY A 205 -8.32 7.92 -19.01
CA GLY A 205 -7.89 7.13 -17.86
C GLY A 205 -6.52 7.54 -17.30
N LEU A 206 -6.03 8.73 -17.62
CA LEU A 206 -4.83 9.29 -17.00
C LEU A 206 -5.11 9.70 -15.56
N ILE A 207 -6.32 10.20 -15.34
CA ILE A 207 -6.84 10.49 -14.03
C ILE A 207 -7.69 9.29 -13.68
N LYS A 208 -7.32 8.61 -12.61
CA LYS A 208 -8.24 7.69 -11.96
C LYS A 208 -9.42 8.57 -11.57
N SER A 209 -10.59 8.36 -12.19
CA SER A 209 -11.83 8.90 -11.64
C SER A 209 -11.74 8.64 -10.15
N GLN A 210 -11.76 9.70 -9.32
CA GLN A 210 -11.76 9.53 -7.88
C GLN A 210 -12.78 8.42 -7.63
N LEU A 211 -12.31 7.28 -7.12
CA LEU A 211 -13.22 6.23 -6.73
C LEU A 211 -14.25 6.94 -5.89
N ALA A 212 -15.54 6.72 -6.17
CA ALA A 212 -16.60 7.28 -5.36
C ALA A 212 -16.14 7.14 -3.92
N SER A 213 -16.00 8.28 -3.24
CA SER A 213 -15.40 8.31 -1.91
C SER A 213 -16.00 7.17 -1.09
N PRO A 214 -15.26 6.46 -0.24
CA PRO A 214 -15.86 5.47 0.66
C PRO A 214 -17.11 6.03 1.37
N PHE A 215 -17.13 7.34 1.63
CA PHE A 215 -18.24 8.12 2.17
C PHE A 215 -19.48 8.25 1.25
N ASN A 216 -19.40 7.91 -0.03
CA ASN A 216 -20.55 7.82 -0.92
C ASN A 216 -21.29 6.48 -0.79
N PHE A 217 -20.69 5.48 -0.13
CA PHE A 217 -21.32 4.17 0.11
C PHE A 217 -22.02 4.08 1.45
N PHE A 218 -21.63 4.93 2.41
CA PHE A 218 -22.17 4.96 3.76
C PHE A 218 -22.73 6.34 4.04
N SER A 219 -23.95 6.41 4.56
CA SER A 219 -24.42 7.67 5.15
C SER A 219 -23.53 8.06 6.33
N PRO A 220 -23.37 9.36 6.64
CA PRO A 220 -22.64 9.81 7.83
C PRO A 220 -23.10 9.09 9.11
N GLN A 221 -24.41 8.84 9.23
CA GLN A 221 -24.99 8.12 10.37
C GLN A 221 -24.49 6.68 10.46
N GLN A 222 -24.52 5.91 9.36
CA GLN A 222 -24.03 4.52 9.35
C GLN A 222 -22.55 4.43 9.74
N LEU A 223 -21.75 5.41 9.33
CA LEU A 223 -20.34 5.47 9.68
C LEU A 223 -20.18 5.77 11.17
N MET A 224 -20.92 6.75 11.69
CA MET A 224 -20.94 7.11 13.11
C MET A 224 -21.41 5.93 13.98
N ASP A 225 -22.47 5.22 13.58
CA ASP A 225 -22.97 4.04 14.28
C ASP A 225 -21.94 2.89 14.28
N TYR A 226 -21.25 2.67 13.16
CA TYR A 226 -20.18 1.67 13.06
C TYR A 226 -19.01 1.99 14.01
N TYR A 227 -18.53 3.24 13.99
CA TYR A 227 -17.45 3.66 14.88
C TYR A 227 -17.90 3.64 16.35
N ALA A 228 -19.11 4.09 16.66
CA ALA A 228 -19.69 3.99 17.99
C ALA A 228 -19.76 2.53 18.46
N ALA A 229 -20.16 1.59 17.60
CA ALA A 229 -20.20 0.17 17.91
C ALA A 229 -18.80 -0.43 18.14
N ILE A 230 -17.76 0.09 17.47
CA ILE A 230 -16.36 -0.33 17.71
C ILE A 230 -15.82 0.27 19.00
N THR A 231 -16.06 1.56 19.25
CA THR A 231 -15.60 2.23 20.47
C THR A 231 -16.31 1.70 21.70
N ASN A 232 -17.59 1.33 21.58
CA ASN A 232 -18.36 0.70 22.64
C ASN A 232 -18.04 -0.80 22.81
N LYS A 233 -17.22 -1.40 21.93
CA LYS A 233 -16.63 -2.74 22.11
C LYS A 233 -15.31 -2.70 22.88
N SER A 234 -14.68 -1.54 23.04
CA SER A 234 -13.65 -1.40 24.06
C SER A 234 -14.32 -1.63 25.42
N PRO A 235 -13.70 -2.43 26.33
CA PRO A 235 -14.26 -2.59 27.67
C PRO A 235 -14.48 -1.21 28.25
N SER A 236 -15.71 -0.95 28.71
CA SER A 236 -16.08 0.32 29.34
C SER A 236 -14.95 0.71 30.28
N CYS A 237 -14.24 1.78 29.95
CA CYS A 237 -13.13 2.23 30.76
C CYS A 237 -13.71 2.53 32.14
N GLU A 238 -13.46 1.64 33.11
CA GLU A 238 -13.98 1.85 34.45
C GLU A 238 -13.52 3.22 34.91
N PHE A 239 -14.44 3.98 35.49
CA PHE A 239 -14.17 5.35 35.93
C PHE A 239 -12.91 5.42 36.81
N LYS A 240 -12.58 4.36 37.55
CA LYS A 240 -11.35 4.21 38.35
C LYS A 240 -10.07 4.22 37.50
N ASN A 241 -10.06 3.55 36.34
CA ASN A 241 -8.93 3.52 35.42
C ASN A 241 -8.80 4.84 34.66
N LEU A 242 -9.93 5.45 34.28
CA LEU A 242 -9.92 6.79 33.70
C LEU A 242 -9.38 7.81 34.71
N SER A 243 -9.83 7.76 35.96
CA SER A 243 -9.42 8.71 37.00
C SER A 243 -7.97 8.50 37.47
N SER A 244 -7.40 7.30 37.40
CA SER A 244 -5.96 7.09 37.63
C SER A 244 -5.10 7.65 36.49
N VAL A 245 -5.51 7.47 35.23
CA VAL A 245 -4.85 8.09 34.07
C VAL A 245 -4.97 9.62 34.13
N LEU A 246 -6.17 10.15 34.44
CA LEU A 246 -6.38 11.58 34.59
C LEU A 246 -5.62 12.18 35.78
N LYS A 247 -5.40 11.43 36.87
CA LYS A 247 -4.54 11.86 37.98
C LYS A 247 -3.07 11.95 37.58
N TYR A 248 -2.58 10.98 36.80
CA TYR A 248 -1.24 11.01 36.23
C TYR A 248 -1.07 12.19 35.26
N LEU A 249 -2.03 12.38 34.36
CA LEU A 249 -2.04 13.54 33.47
C LEU A 249 -2.18 14.85 34.26
N ARG A 250 -2.93 14.88 35.38
CA ARG A 250 -3.09 16.09 36.20
C ARG A 250 -1.79 16.62 36.78
N GLN A 251 -0.85 15.74 37.13
CA GLN A 251 0.46 16.15 37.63
C GLN A 251 1.27 16.93 36.59
N ASP A 252 1.05 16.66 35.30
CA ASP A 252 1.65 17.45 34.20
C ASP A 252 0.70 18.55 33.66
N LEU A 253 -0.62 18.44 33.90
CA LEU A 253 -1.63 19.42 33.47
C LEU A 253 -1.75 20.62 34.43
N GLU A 254 -1.16 20.59 35.63
CA GLU A 254 -1.06 21.81 36.46
C GLU A 254 -0.23 22.93 35.80
N GLN A 255 0.45 22.64 34.68
CA GLN A 255 1.08 23.63 33.81
C GLN A 255 0.31 23.92 32.51
N LEU A 256 -0.80 23.24 32.24
CA LEU A 256 -1.61 23.44 31.05
C LEU A 256 -2.72 24.44 31.36
N ASP A 257 -2.37 25.71 31.19
CA ASP A 257 -3.31 26.80 31.28
C ASP A 257 -4.14 26.86 29.98
N PHE A 258 -5.43 26.55 30.08
CA PHE A 258 -6.34 26.64 28.95
C PHE A 258 -6.82 28.08 28.84
N HIS A 259 -6.10 28.91 28.10
CA HIS A 259 -6.61 30.24 27.76
C HIS A 259 -7.53 30.17 26.54
N LYS A 260 -8.49 31.10 26.50
CA LYS A 260 -9.36 31.27 25.35
C LYS A 260 -8.51 31.77 24.18
N ILE A 261 -8.34 30.92 23.17
CA ILE A 261 -7.60 31.26 21.96
C ILE A 261 -8.44 32.27 21.15
N ASP A 262 -7.85 33.43 20.85
CA ASP A 262 -8.48 34.42 20.00
C ASP A 262 -8.25 34.11 18.51
N ASN A 263 -9.14 34.58 17.63
CA ASN A 263 -9.06 34.30 16.19
C ASN A 263 -7.72 34.75 15.58
N ILE A 264 -7.12 35.79 16.14
CA ILE A 264 -5.81 36.34 15.73
C ILE A 264 -4.69 35.33 16.01
N GLU A 265 -4.72 34.67 17.17
CA GLU A 265 -3.71 33.70 17.58
C GLU A 265 -3.74 32.45 16.71
N VAL A 266 -4.95 31.97 16.36
CA VAL A 266 -5.13 30.89 15.38
C VAL A 266 -4.48 31.25 14.05
N HIS A 267 -4.73 32.47 13.58
CA HIS A 267 -4.20 32.93 12.30
C HIS A 267 -2.66 33.04 12.31
N GLN A 268 -2.07 33.45 13.44
CA GLN A 268 -0.62 33.49 13.62
C GLN A 268 0.00 32.08 13.62
N GLN A 269 -0.63 31.12 14.31
CA GLN A 269 -0.14 29.73 14.34
C GLN A 269 -0.21 29.05 12.96
N ILE A 270 -1.25 29.36 12.17
CA ILE A 270 -1.33 28.91 10.78
C ILE A 270 -0.17 29.47 9.96
N LEU A 271 0.13 30.77 10.09
CA LEU A 271 1.24 31.40 9.36
C LEU A 271 2.60 30.81 9.76
N ILE A 272 2.84 30.58 11.06
CA ILE A 272 4.07 29.93 11.57
C ILE A 272 4.21 28.51 10.99
N SER A 273 3.11 27.76 10.94
CA SER A 273 3.10 26.40 10.39
C SER A 273 3.41 26.39 8.90
N VAL A 274 2.86 27.35 8.15
CA VAL A 274 3.14 27.53 6.71
C VAL A 274 4.59 27.92 6.50
N SER A 275 5.14 28.87 7.26
CA SER A 275 6.56 29.27 7.12
C SER A 275 7.52 28.11 7.42
N ASN A 276 7.24 27.31 8.46
CA ASN A 276 8.07 26.16 8.82
C ASN A 276 8.03 25.03 7.79
N SER A 277 6.91 24.90 7.06
CA SER A 277 6.77 23.93 5.97
C SER A 277 7.57 24.30 4.72
N HIS A 278 7.84 25.60 4.51
CA HIS A 278 8.69 26.06 3.41
C HIS A 278 10.18 25.89 3.70
N THR A 279 10.61 26.02 4.96
CA THR A 279 12.01 25.84 5.36
C THR A 279 12.51 24.40 5.16
N THR A 280 11.61 23.41 5.21
CA THR A 280 11.94 21.99 5.02
C THR A 280 12.06 21.57 3.55
N GLN A 281 11.64 22.38 2.59
CA GLN A 281 11.80 22.09 1.16
C GLN A 281 13.15 22.50 0.56
N ASN A 282 13.98 23.26 1.30
CA ASN A 282 15.29 23.71 0.81
C ASN A 282 16.48 22.80 1.17
N PHE A 283 16.25 21.62 1.77
CA PHE A 283 17.33 20.71 2.19
C PHE A 283 17.52 19.45 1.31
N SER A 284 16.96 19.40 0.09
CA SER A 284 17.10 18.23 -0.81
C SER A 284 17.82 18.50 -2.14
N LEU A 285 18.79 19.41 -2.15
CA LEU A 285 19.71 19.60 -3.28
C LEU A 285 21.16 19.76 -2.78
N PHE A 286 21.69 18.68 -2.20
CA PHE A 286 23.13 18.39 -2.16
C PHE A 286 23.32 16.88 -2.27
#